data_AF-A0A8H7LEP2-F1
#
_entry.id   AF-A0A8H7LEP2-F1
#
_cell.length_a   1.000
_cell.length_b   1.000
_cell.length_c   1.000
_cell.angle_alpha   90.00
_cell.angle_beta   90.00
_cell.angle_gamma   90.00
#
_symmetry.space_group_name_H-M   'P 1'
#
loop_
_entity.id
_entity.type
_entity.pdbx_description
1 polymer ?
#
loop_
_entity_poly.entity_id
_entity_poly.type
_entity_poly.pdbx_seq_one_letter_code
_entity_poly.pdbx_strand_id
1 'polypeptide(L)'
;MGVPVLADVADVAEHDDAIYELSAILVVLPLFEKLEQEDVIKSTIVGPTFGRSEMPSAELTELAESEIMIERFLKRLKSYVTESSFTVASFTSDINTLKTDFAEIAEIVSQAKPSKTVWKMLELCTKNLSTMIEASELLRHYIRINAPGNRLLYKAIELNVRILALQNSEGQLDFKVATNPDKVLRYLRSLYFWNSRLKQLVGVRFGTRRVFGTYYGRAAAMLKNLRNQIPKDDAFFLKVMCLERCRPS
;
A
#
# COMPACT_ATOMS: atom_id res chain seq x y z
N MET A 1 -54.07 -5.45 25.66
CA MET A 1 -53.65 -6.16 24.44
C MET A 1 -53.32 -5.11 23.39
N GLY A 2 -52.05 -4.72 23.29
CA GLY A 2 -51.57 -3.66 22.39
C GLY A 2 -50.73 -4.28 21.28
N VAL A 3 -51.10 -3.99 20.04
CA VAL A 3 -50.43 -4.46 18.82
C VAL A 3 -49.12 -3.67 18.64
N PRO A 4 -47.98 -4.30 18.32
CA PRO A 4 -46.76 -3.56 18.01
C PRO A 4 -46.80 -3.03 16.57
N VAL A 5 -46.52 -1.74 16.45
CA VAL A 5 -46.35 -0.98 15.21
C VAL A 5 -45.15 -1.53 14.46
N LEU A 6 -45.40 -2.07 13.26
CA LEU A 6 -44.38 -2.40 12.26
C LEU A 6 -43.78 -1.09 11.74
N ALA A 7 -42.51 -0.86 12.05
CA ALA A 7 -41.74 0.21 11.44
C ALA A 7 -41.31 -0.21 10.03
N ASP A 8 -41.71 0.60 9.06
CA ASP A 8 -41.25 0.57 7.67
C ASP A 8 -39.71 0.50 7.60
N VAL A 9 -39.21 -0.58 7.03
CA VAL A 9 -37.82 -0.70 6.60
C VAL A 9 -37.79 -0.26 5.14
N ALA A 10 -37.79 1.06 4.94
CA ALA A 10 -37.60 1.65 3.61
C ALA A 10 -36.16 1.49 3.14
N ASP A 11 -36.05 1.02 1.90
CA ASP A 11 -34.96 1.10 0.92
C ASP A 11 -33.59 1.61 1.40
N VAL A 12 -32.63 0.70 1.39
CA VAL A 12 -31.19 1.03 1.24
C VAL A 12 -30.76 0.48 -0.11
N ALA A 13 -31.22 1.14 -1.17
CA ALA A 13 -30.82 0.89 -2.55
C ALA A 13 -30.15 2.14 -3.10
N GLU A 14 -29.00 2.52 -2.54
CA GLU A 14 -28.16 3.59 -3.09
C GLU A 14 -26.77 3.46 -2.46
N HIS A 15 -25.80 2.92 -3.20
CA HIS A 15 -24.36 3.22 -3.10
C HIS A 15 -23.50 2.27 -3.96
N ASP A 16 -23.79 2.21 -5.26
CA ASP A 16 -22.88 1.63 -6.26
C ASP A 16 -21.99 2.70 -6.96
N ASP A 17 -22.21 3.99 -6.68
CA ASP A 17 -21.50 5.09 -7.35
C ASP A 17 -20.03 5.26 -6.94
N ALA A 18 -19.63 4.78 -5.76
CA ALA A 18 -18.24 4.89 -5.31
C ALA A 18 -17.27 3.97 -6.10
N ILE A 19 -17.79 3.02 -6.88
CA ILE A 19 -16.96 2.09 -7.67
C ILE A 19 -16.46 2.76 -8.98
N TYR A 20 -17.13 3.81 -9.46
CA TYR A 20 -16.80 4.44 -10.75
C TYR A 20 -15.59 5.39 -10.72
N GLU A 21 -15.24 5.99 -9.58
CA GLU A 21 -14.05 6.90 -9.51
C GLU A 21 -12.70 6.16 -9.50
N LEU A 22 -12.67 4.86 -9.20
CA LEU A 22 -11.44 4.05 -9.30
C LEU A 22 -11.04 3.77 -10.76
N SER A 23 -11.93 4.01 -11.72
CA SER A 23 -11.65 3.84 -13.16
C SER A 23 -10.64 4.86 -13.71
N ALA A 24 -10.49 6.03 -13.07
CA ALA A 24 -9.56 7.06 -13.54
C ALA A 24 -8.08 6.69 -13.25
N ILE A 25 -7.81 5.92 -12.19
CA ILE A 25 -6.45 5.38 -11.93
C ILE A 25 -6.13 4.25 -12.92
N LEU A 26 -7.15 3.55 -13.43
CA LEU A 26 -7.03 2.56 -14.50
C LEU A 26 -6.58 3.14 -15.85
N VAL A 27 -6.60 4.46 -16.05
CA VAL A 27 -6.13 5.09 -17.30
C VAL A 27 -4.60 5.07 -17.45
N VAL A 28 -3.86 4.77 -16.38
CA VAL A 28 -2.40 4.58 -16.47
C VAL A 28 -2.03 3.14 -16.88
N LEU A 29 -2.91 2.15 -16.69
CA LEU A 29 -2.64 0.74 -17.06
C LEU A 29 -2.42 0.50 -18.57
N PRO A 30 -3.11 1.18 -19.51
CA PRO A 30 -2.86 1.02 -20.94
C PRO A 30 -1.44 1.39 -21.39
N LEU A 31 -0.71 2.21 -20.60
CA LEU A 31 0.70 2.49 -20.86
C LEU A 31 1.61 1.31 -20.47
N PHE A 32 1.23 0.52 -19.47
CA PHE A 32 1.99 -0.66 -19.03
C PHE A 32 1.90 -1.83 -20.02
N GLU A 33 0.75 -2.05 -20.64
CA GLU A 33 0.53 -3.21 -21.51
C GLU A 33 1.25 -3.11 -22.87
N LYS A 34 1.57 -1.89 -23.32
CA LYS A 34 2.29 -1.66 -24.59
C LYS A 34 3.79 -1.95 -24.52
N LEU A 35 4.41 -1.90 -23.33
CA LEU A 35 5.87 -1.99 -23.20
C LEU A 35 6.39 -3.44 -23.11
N GLU A 36 5.56 -4.42 -22.74
CA GLU A 36 5.99 -5.83 -22.69
C GLU A 36 6.08 -6.48 -24.08
N GLN A 37 5.49 -5.90 -25.13
CA GLN A 37 5.47 -6.51 -26.47
C GLN A 37 6.69 -6.17 -27.34
N GLU A 38 7.51 -5.17 -27.02
CA GLU A 38 8.62 -4.74 -27.90
C GLU A 38 9.98 -5.43 -27.65
N ASP A 39 10.16 -6.14 -26.52
CA ASP A 39 11.47 -6.69 -26.13
C ASP A 39 11.85 -8.04 -26.80
N VAL A 40 11.01 -8.59 -27.68
CA VAL A 40 11.23 -9.95 -28.22
C VAL A 40 11.94 -9.97 -29.60
N ILE A 41 12.10 -8.84 -30.30
CA ILE A 41 12.44 -8.89 -31.75
C ILE A 41 13.91 -8.55 -32.12
N LYS A 42 14.80 -8.10 -31.21
CA LYS A 42 16.16 -7.68 -31.63
C LYS A 42 17.31 -8.50 -31.02
N SER A 43 17.42 -9.76 -31.43
CA SER A 43 18.67 -10.53 -31.33
C SER A 43 19.09 -11.10 -32.68
N THR A 44 19.61 -10.25 -33.58
CA THR A 44 20.24 -10.71 -34.82
C THR A 44 21.44 -9.83 -35.20
N ILE A 45 22.64 -10.36 -34.90
CA ILE A 45 23.89 -10.39 -35.69
C ILE A 45 24.67 -9.07 -35.98
N VAL A 46 25.78 -8.94 -35.23
CA VAL A 46 27.21 -8.67 -35.58
C VAL A 46 27.67 -7.36 -36.25
N GLY A 47 28.65 -6.72 -35.57
CA GLY A 47 29.77 -6.00 -36.18
C GLY A 47 30.76 -5.46 -35.11
N PRO A 48 32.07 -5.77 -35.15
CA PRO A 48 33.05 -5.24 -34.18
C PRO A 48 33.52 -3.84 -34.62
N THR A 49 32.94 -2.80 -34.05
CA THR A 49 33.39 -1.42 -34.26
C THR A 49 34.32 -0.96 -33.14
N PHE A 50 35.58 -0.79 -33.52
CA PHE A 50 36.68 -0.29 -32.71
C PHE A 50 36.55 1.22 -32.44
N GLY A 51 36.74 1.64 -31.18
CA GLY A 51 37.38 2.92 -30.84
C GLY A 51 36.56 4.21 -30.95
N ARG A 52 35.38 4.29 -30.33
CA ARG A 52 34.82 5.59 -29.89
C ARG A 52 34.82 5.63 -28.37
N SER A 53 35.52 6.62 -27.81
CA SER A 53 35.40 7.00 -26.40
C SER A 53 34.00 7.58 -26.20
N GLU A 54 33.03 6.71 -25.91
CA GLU A 54 31.68 7.10 -25.54
C GLU A 54 31.73 7.85 -24.21
N MET A 55 31.33 9.12 -24.24
CA MET A 55 31.13 9.93 -23.03
C MET A 55 29.84 9.46 -22.33
N PRO A 56 29.93 8.90 -21.12
CA PRO A 56 28.79 8.29 -20.45
C PRO A 56 28.22 9.23 -19.36
N SER A 57 27.73 10.43 -19.70
CA SER A 57 27.43 11.42 -18.64
C SER A 57 26.01 11.99 -18.56
N ALA A 58 25.18 11.96 -19.60
CA ALA A 58 23.85 12.60 -19.56
C ALA A 58 22.70 11.63 -19.26
N GLU A 59 22.70 10.43 -19.85
CA GLU A 59 21.62 9.45 -19.63
C GLU A 59 21.65 8.86 -18.21
N LEU A 60 22.85 8.69 -17.63
CA LEU A 60 23.00 8.18 -16.26
C LEU A 60 22.46 9.16 -15.20
N THR A 61 22.45 10.46 -15.48
CA THR A 61 21.94 11.47 -14.54
C THR A 61 20.40 11.48 -14.51
N GLU A 62 19.73 11.34 -15.66
CA GLU A 62 18.26 11.37 -15.74
C GLU A 62 17.60 10.17 -15.01
N LEU A 63 18.20 8.98 -15.10
CA LEU A 63 17.71 7.80 -14.40
C LEU A 63 17.83 7.95 -12.87
N ALA A 64 18.93 8.51 -12.39
CA ALA A 64 19.13 8.76 -10.96
C ALA A 64 18.12 9.80 -10.42
N GLU A 65 17.81 10.82 -11.20
CA GLU A 65 16.80 11.82 -10.84
C GLU A 65 15.40 11.20 -10.72
N SER A 66 15.04 10.32 -11.66
CA SER A 66 13.78 9.57 -11.64
C SER A 66 13.62 8.73 -10.37
N GLU A 67 14.66 7.98 -9.98
CA GLU A 67 14.65 7.20 -8.74
C GLU A 67 14.44 8.09 -7.50
N ILE A 68 15.14 9.23 -7.44
CA ILE A 68 15.02 10.19 -6.35
C ILE A 68 13.61 10.77 -6.26
N MET A 69 12.97 11.11 -7.38
CA MET A 69 11.59 11.61 -7.41
C MET A 69 10.61 10.57 -6.86
N ILE A 70 10.75 9.31 -7.28
CA ILE A 70 9.88 8.21 -6.83
C ILE A 70 10.08 7.93 -5.33
N GLU A 71 11.33 7.90 -4.85
CA GLU A 71 11.61 7.71 -3.42
C GLU A 71 11.04 8.83 -2.56
N ARG A 72 11.16 10.09 -3.01
CA ARG A 72 10.56 11.25 -2.33
C ARG A 72 9.04 11.12 -2.27
N PHE A 73 8.41 10.68 -3.37
CA PHE A 73 6.96 10.46 -3.40
C PHE A 73 6.54 9.35 -2.43
N LEU A 74 7.23 8.19 -2.43
CA LEU A 74 6.98 7.12 -1.44
C LEU A 74 7.14 7.60 -0.01
N LYS A 75 8.18 8.39 0.28
CA LYS A 75 8.40 8.97 1.61
C LYS A 75 7.25 9.89 2.01
N ARG A 76 6.70 10.68 1.08
CA ARG A 76 5.52 11.51 1.32
C ARG A 76 4.28 10.66 1.58
N LEU A 77 4.02 9.59 0.82
CA LEU A 77 2.90 8.69 1.12
C LEU A 77 3.02 8.07 2.53
N LYS A 78 4.24 7.67 2.92
CA LYS A 78 4.50 7.11 4.24
C LYS A 78 4.33 8.11 5.39
N SER A 79 4.47 9.41 5.14
CA SER A 79 4.36 10.42 6.21
C SER A 79 2.94 10.54 6.78
N TYR A 80 1.91 10.14 6.02
CA TYR A 80 0.54 10.05 6.51
C TYR A 80 0.31 8.85 7.44
N VAL A 81 1.31 7.96 7.59
CA VAL A 81 1.22 6.76 8.41
C VAL A 81 2.13 6.90 9.62
N THR A 82 1.54 6.92 10.81
CA THR A 82 2.29 6.91 12.06
C THR A 82 2.51 5.47 12.53
N GLU A 83 3.25 5.31 13.63
CA GLU A 83 3.42 3.98 14.23
C GLU A 83 2.08 3.35 14.62
N SER A 84 1.09 4.15 15.05
CA SER A 84 -0.17 3.65 15.61
C SER A 84 -1.37 3.82 14.70
N SER A 85 -1.32 4.75 13.74
CA SER A 85 -2.49 5.16 12.96
C SER A 85 -2.20 5.62 11.53
N PHE A 86 -3.24 5.68 10.71
CA PHE A 86 -3.26 6.37 9.42
C PHE A 86 -4.02 7.70 9.54
N THR A 87 -3.38 8.81 9.17
CA THR A 87 -3.95 10.16 9.30
C THR A 87 -4.90 10.47 8.13
N VAL A 88 -6.09 9.87 8.16
CA VAL A 88 -7.10 9.95 7.08
C VAL A 88 -7.42 11.38 6.68
N ALA A 89 -7.58 12.30 7.64
CA ALA A 89 -7.94 13.68 7.37
C ALA A 89 -6.87 14.41 6.53
N SER A 90 -5.60 14.38 6.97
CA SER A 90 -4.47 14.97 6.26
C SER A 90 -4.21 14.32 4.91
N PHE A 91 -4.41 12.99 4.81
CA PHE A 91 -4.28 12.33 3.51
C PHE A 91 -5.38 12.80 2.56
N THR A 92 -6.64 12.85 3.02
CA THR A 92 -7.79 13.22 2.20
C THR A 92 -7.68 14.65 1.66
N SER A 93 -7.15 15.59 2.44
CA SER A 93 -6.94 16.97 1.96
C SER A 93 -5.94 17.06 0.81
N ASP A 94 -5.03 16.09 0.70
CA ASP A 94 -3.90 16.14 -0.21
C ASP A 94 -4.06 15.18 -1.41
N ILE A 95 -5.15 14.38 -1.48
CA ILE A 95 -5.34 13.34 -2.52
C ILE A 95 -5.15 13.90 -3.93
N ASN A 96 -5.77 15.04 -4.24
CA ASN A 96 -5.71 15.61 -5.59
C ASN A 96 -4.28 16.06 -5.93
N THR A 97 -3.60 16.73 -5.00
CA THR A 97 -2.19 17.09 -5.17
C THR A 97 -1.31 15.86 -5.35
N LEU A 98 -1.50 14.81 -4.54
CA LEU A 98 -0.74 13.55 -4.68
C LEU A 98 -0.98 12.86 -6.02
N LYS A 99 -2.20 12.88 -6.56
CA LYS A 99 -2.52 12.35 -7.89
C LYS A 99 -1.82 13.13 -8.99
N THR A 100 -1.85 14.47 -8.92
CA THR A 100 -1.16 15.34 -9.89
C THR A 100 0.35 15.11 -9.85
N ASP A 101 0.96 15.14 -8.65
CA ASP A 101 2.39 14.91 -8.48
C ASP A 101 2.81 13.53 -9.02
N PHE A 102 1.99 12.50 -8.77
CA PHE A 102 2.27 11.16 -9.29
C PHE A 102 2.19 11.10 -10.82
N ALA A 103 1.21 11.77 -11.43
CA ALA A 103 1.06 11.82 -12.88
C ALA A 103 2.27 12.51 -13.54
N GLU A 104 2.74 13.62 -12.97
CA GLU A 104 3.94 14.32 -13.45
C GLU A 104 5.19 13.44 -13.35
N ILE A 105 5.40 12.76 -12.21
CA ILE A 105 6.52 11.81 -12.05
C ILE A 105 6.43 10.68 -13.09
N ALA A 106 5.24 10.11 -13.27
CA ALA A 106 5.04 9.02 -14.23
C ALA A 106 5.31 9.47 -15.68
N GLU A 107 4.91 10.69 -16.04
CA GLU A 107 5.18 11.28 -17.35
C GLU A 107 6.69 11.46 -17.58
N ILE A 108 7.40 12.10 -16.64
CA ILE A 108 8.86 12.30 -16.72
C ILE A 108 9.58 10.96 -16.88
N VAL A 109 9.23 9.99 -16.03
CA VAL A 109 9.82 8.65 -16.05
C VAL A 109 9.56 7.95 -17.38
N SER A 110 8.36 8.08 -17.96
CA SER A 110 8.02 7.45 -19.24
C SER A 110 8.82 8.01 -20.42
N GLN A 111 9.19 9.29 -20.37
CA GLN A 111 9.99 9.94 -21.42
C GLN A 111 11.47 9.52 -21.36
N ALA A 112 11.98 9.15 -20.18
CA ALA A 112 13.39 8.84 -19.93
C ALA A 112 13.82 7.39 -20.21
N LYS A 113 13.01 6.58 -20.92
CA LYS A 113 13.26 5.12 -21.16
C LYS A 113 13.71 4.38 -19.89
N PRO A 114 12.83 4.27 -18.89
CA PRO A 114 13.24 3.93 -17.55
C PRO A 114 13.63 2.47 -17.41
N SER A 115 14.55 2.19 -16.48
CA SER A 115 14.97 0.83 -16.18
C SER A 115 13.82 0.00 -15.61
N LYS A 116 13.95 -1.33 -15.67
CA LYS A 116 12.99 -2.25 -15.03
C LYS A 116 12.82 -1.99 -13.52
N THR A 117 13.87 -1.52 -12.86
CA THR A 117 13.82 -1.17 -11.43
C THR A 117 12.94 0.05 -11.20
N VAL A 118 13.14 1.11 -11.98
CA VAL A 118 12.33 2.33 -11.92
C VAL A 118 10.86 2.03 -12.19
N TRP A 119 10.55 1.17 -13.18
CA TRP A 119 9.18 0.71 -13.44
C TRP A 119 8.53 0.02 -12.23
N LYS A 120 9.26 -0.88 -11.55
CA LYS A 120 8.75 -1.54 -10.34
C LYS A 120 8.50 -0.55 -9.20
N MET A 121 9.34 0.48 -9.07
CA MET A 121 9.13 1.51 -8.06
C MET A 121 7.86 2.34 -8.36
N LEU A 122 7.60 2.67 -9.63
CA LEU A 122 6.35 3.32 -10.04
C LEU A 122 5.11 2.45 -9.77
N GLU A 123 5.19 1.14 -10.05
CA GLU A 123 4.11 0.20 -9.74
C GLU A 123 3.82 0.17 -8.23
N LEU A 124 4.87 0.16 -7.41
CA LEU A 124 4.75 0.23 -5.96
C LEU A 124 4.10 1.55 -5.50
N CYS A 125 4.49 2.70 -6.07
CA CYS A 125 3.84 3.99 -5.80
C CYS A 125 2.36 3.96 -6.14
N THR A 126 2.01 3.45 -7.33
CA THR A 126 0.63 3.33 -7.81
C THR A 126 -0.19 2.50 -6.83
N LYS A 127 0.35 1.35 -6.42
CA LYS A 127 -0.28 0.45 -5.46
C LYS A 127 -0.45 1.11 -4.09
N ASN A 128 0.54 1.87 -3.61
CA ASN A 128 0.47 2.55 -2.32
C ASN A 128 -0.58 3.66 -2.33
N LEU A 129 -0.54 4.54 -3.33
CA LEU A 129 -1.47 5.65 -3.48
C LEU A 129 -2.92 5.15 -3.58
N SER A 130 -3.18 4.20 -4.48
CA SER A 130 -4.51 3.60 -4.66
C SER A 130 -5.05 2.95 -3.38
N THR A 131 -4.21 2.19 -2.67
CA THR A 131 -4.60 1.55 -1.41
C THR A 131 -4.95 2.57 -0.33
N MET A 132 -4.21 3.67 -0.26
CA MET A 132 -4.47 4.73 0.71
C MET A 132 -5.75 5.51 0.39
N ILE A 133 -6.04 5.75 -0.90
CA ILE A 133 -7.31 6.34 -1.37
C ILE A 133 -8.48 5.45 -0.96
N GLU A 134 -8.46 4.19 -1.38
CA GLU A 134 -9.51 3.20 -1.06
C GLU A 134 -9.73 3.09 0.46
N ALA A 135 -8.64 3.00 1.23
CA ALA A 135 -8.72 2.96 2.69
C ALA A 135 -9.31 4.24 3.27
N SER A 136 -8.94 5.42 2.78
CA SER A 136 -9.46 6.69 3.29
C SER A 136 -10.97 6.82 3.14
N GLU A 137 -11.52 6.41 1.99
CA GLU A 137 -12.95 6.41 1.71
C GLU A 137 -13.71 5.46 2.64
N LEU A 138 -13.22 4.23 2.78
CA LEU A 138 -13.86 3.23 3.64
C LEU A 138 -13.77 3.61 5.12
N LEU A 139 -12.64 4.14 5.59
CA LEU A 139 -12.50 4.57 6.98
C LEU A 139 -13.46 5.73 7.29
N ARG A 140 -13.64 6.67 6.35
CA ARG A 140 -14.64 7.75 6.47
C ARG A 140 -16.08 7.24 6.48
N HIS A 141 -16.37 6.16 5.76
CA HIS A 141 -17.68 5.52 5.79
C HIS A 141 -17.91 4.82 7.15
N TYR A 142 -17.00 3.94 7.56
CA TYR A 142 -17.19 3.11 8.76
C TYR A 142 -17.07 3.86 10.08
N ILE A 143 -16.39 5.03 10.14
CA ILE A 143 -16.33 5.84 11.36
C ILE A 143 -17.70 6.43 11.75
N ARG A 144 -18.61 6.62 10.78
CA ARG A 144 -19.95 7.18 11.01
C ARG A 144 -20.96 6.13 11.47
N ILE A 145 -20.69 4.86 11.23
CA ILE A 145 -21.63 3.77 11.47
C ILE A 145 -21.24 3.01 12.74
N ASN A 146 -21.97 3.23 13.83
CA ASN A 146 -21.78 2.50 15.08
C ASN A 146 -22.48 1.11 15.06
N ALA A 147 -21.98 0.20 14.21
CA ALA A 147 -22.49 -1.17 14.12
C ALA A 147 -21.48 -2.20 14.67
N PRO A 148 -21.95 -3.34 15.21
CA PRO A 148 -21.07 -4.42 15.66
C PRO A 148 -20.09 -4.86 14.57
N GLY A 149 -18.79 -4.93 14.92
CA GLY A 149 -17.73 -5.34 14.01
C GLY A 149 -17.08 -4.22 13.19
N ASN A 150 -17.73 -3.06 13.00
CA ASN A 150 -17.16 -1.95 12.22
C ASN A 150 -15.83 -1.45 12.77
N ARG A 151 -15.67 -1.41 14.10
CA ARG A 151 -14.39 -1.05 14.72
C ARG A 151 -13.26 -2.03 14.40
N LEU A 152 -13.56 -3.33 14.26
CA LEU A 152 -12.56 -4.33 13.87
C LEU A 152 -12.22 -4.22 12.38
N LEU A 153 -13.23 -3.95 11.55
CA LEU A 153 -13.04 -3.66 10.13
C LEU A 153 -12.18 -2.42 9.90
N TYR A 154 -12.47 -1.31 10.60
CA TYR A 154 -11.66 -0.09 10.58
C TYR A 154 -10.18 -0.43 10.83
N LYS A 155 -9.90 -1.17 11.91
CA LYS A 155 -8.53 -1.59 12.26
C LYS A 155 -7.87 -2.46 11.20
N ALA A 156 -8.62 -3.36 10.56
CA ALA A 156 -8.10 -4.21 9.49
C ALA A 156 -7.75 -3.41 8.22
N ILE A 157 -8.59 -2.44 7.84
CA ILE A 157 -8.32 -1.52 6.71
C ILE A 157 -7.07 -0.68 7.02
N GLU A 158 -7.03 -0.03 8.18
CA GLU A 158 -5.90 0.79 8.62
C GLU A 158 -4.59 -0.02 8.69
N LEU A 159 -4.66 -1.28 9.11
CA LEU A 159 -3.50 -2.15 9.16
C LEU A 159 -2.89 -2.39 7.77
N ASN A 160 -3.71 -2.53 6.71
CA ASN A 160 -3.20 -2.70 5.35
C ASN A 160 -2.31 -1.50 4.94
N VAL A 161 -2.78 -0.28 5.21
CA VAL A 161 -1.99 0.95 4.96
C VAL A 161 -0.72 0.97 5.80
N ARG A 162 -0.81 0.60 7.08
CA ARG A 162 0.36 0.54 7.97
C ARG A 162 1.41 -0.48 7.56
N ILE A 163 1.02 -1.59 6.92
CA ILE A 163 1.98 -2.58 6.41
C ILE A 163 2.74 -2.02 5.20
N LEU A 164 2.08 -1.26 4.31
CA LEU A 164 2.76 -0.61 3.17
C LEU A 164 3.88 0.33 3.64
N ALA A 165 3.67 1.03 4.75
CA ALA A 165 4.69 1.92 5.31
C ALA A 165 5.94 1.19 5.85
N LEU A 166 5.88 -0.14 6.05
CA LEU A 166 7.03 -0.95 6.44
C LEU A 166 7.95 -1.30 5.26
N GLN A 167 7.50 -1.10 4.03
CA GLN A 167 8.23 -1.53 2.83
C GLN A 167 9.19 -0.45 2.34
N ASN A 168 10.35 -0.81 1.79
CA ASN A 168 11.26 0.09 1.08
C ASN A 168 10.77 0.35 -0.36
N SER A 169 11.55 1.07 -1.18
CA SER A 169 11.24 1.35 -2.59
C SER A 169 11.16 0.11 -3.49
N GLU A 170 11.71 -1.02 -3.05
CA GLU A 170 11.66 -2.31 -3.75
C GLU A 170 10.49 -3.20 -3.29
N GLY A 171 9.65 -2.71 -2.37
CA GLY A 171 8.54 -3.47 -1.81
C GLY A 171 8.97 -4.53 -0.77
N GLN A 172 10.23 -4.52 -0.35
CA GLN A 172 10.77 -5.39 0.70
C GLN A 172 10.67 -4.72 2.06
N LEU A 173 10.80 -5.47 3.15
CA LEU A 173 10.84 -4.93 4.50
C LEU A 173 12.02 -3.97 4.65
N ASP A 174 11.74 -2.73 5.07
CA ASP A 174 12.79 -1.73 5.27
C ASP A 174 13.56 -1.98 6.57
N PHE A 175 14.69 -2.67 6.46
CA PHE A 175 15.59 -2.96 7.58
C PHE A 175 16.42 -1.75 8.05
N LYS A 176 16.39 -0.61 7.33
CA LYS A 176 17.02 0.63 7.82
C LYS A 176 16.31 1.15 9.08
N VAL A 177 15.04 0.77 9.27
CA VAL A 177 14.26 1.05 10.47
C VAL A 177 14.24 -0.18 11.37
N ALA A 178 15.10 -0.17 12.40
CA ALA A 178 15.33 -1.32 13.28
C ALA A 178 14.05 -1.91 13.95
N THR A 179 12.98 -1.11 14.10
CA THR A 179 11.73 -1.53 14.74
C THR A 179 10.74 -2.22 13.79
N ASN A 180 11.01 -2.23 12.49
CA ASN A 180 10.08 -2.81 11.50
C ASN A 180 9.85 -4.33 11.65
N PRO A 181 10.86 -5.17 11.94
CA PRO A 181 10.66 -6.59 12.22
C PRO A 181 9.66 -6.85 13.34
N ASP A 182 9.76 -6.12 14.46
CA ASP A 182 8.82 -6.26 15.58
C ASP A 182 7.42 -5.80 15.21
N LYS A 183 7.30 -4.71 14.43
CA LYS A 183 6.01 -4.25 13.90
C LYS A 183 5.33 -5.35 13.10
N VAL A 184 6.04 -6.07 12.23
CA VAL A 184 5.47 -7.20 11.47
C VAL A 184 4.88 -8.26 12.42
N LEU A 185 5.62 -8.65 13.46
CA LEU A 185 5.15 -9.64 14.44
C LEU A 185 3.97 -9.14 15.29
N ARG A 186 3.98 -7.86 15.71
CA ARG A 186 2.87 -7.23 16.43
C ARG A 186 1.61 -7.14 15.57
N TYR A 187 1.77 -6.80 14.29
CA TYR A 187 0.68 -6.70 13.32
C TYR A 187 0.05 -8.06 13.04
N LEU A 188 0.86 -9.12 12.90
CA LEU A 188 0.37 -10.50 12.79
C LEU A 188 -0.49 -10.91 13.99
N ARG A 189 0.02 -10.70 15.20
CA ARG A 189 -0.73 -11.02 16.44
C ARG A 189 -2.05 -10.26 16.52
N SER A 190 -2.01 -8.96 16.23
CA SER A 190 -3.20 -8.10 16.22
C SER A 190 -4.24 -8.58 15.22
N LEU A 191 -3.80 -8.95 14.01
CA LEU A 191 -4.65 -9.42 12.94
C LEU A 191 -5.38 -10.73 13.32
N TYR A 192 -4.65 -11.71 13.87
CA TYR A 192 -5.27 -12.95 14.38
C TYR A 192 -6.25 -12.71 15.52
N PHE A 193 -5.87 -11.84 16.47
CA PHE A 193 -6.74 -11.46 17.57
C PHE A 193 -8.05 -10.83 17.08
N TRP A 194 -8.00 -9.88 16.13
CA TRP A 194 -9.19 -9.25 15.59
C TRP A 194 -10.09 -10.21 14.83
N ASN A 195 -9.51 -11.15 14.06
CA ASN A 195 -10.29 -12.18 13.37
C ASN A 195 -11.02 -13.10 14.35
N SER A 196 -10.34 -13.57 15.39
CA SER A 196 -10.97 -14.37 16.45
C SER A 196 -12.10 -13.58 17.12
N ARG A 197 -11.86 -12.30 17.44
CA ARG A 197 -12.86 -11.44 18.07
C ARG A 197 -14.08 -11.23 17.17
N LEU A 198 -13.92 -11.00 15.87
CA LEU A 198 -15.03 -10.80 14.94
C LEU A 198 -15.91 -12.05 14.83
N LYS A 199 -15.31 -13.25 14.86
CA LYS A 199 -16.04 -14.52 14.83
C LYS A 199 -16.95 -14.69 16.06
N GLN A 200 -16.54 -14.16 17.20
CA GLN A 200 -17.31 -14.22 18.46
C GLN A 200 -18.41 -13.15 18.57
N LEU A 201 -18.38 -12.10 17.75
CA LEU A 201 -19.39 -11.04 17.81
C LEU A 201 -20.71 -11.50 17.18
N VAL A 202 -21.80 -11.34 17.92
CA VAL A 202 -23.19 -11.53 17.47
C VAL A 202 -23.68 -10.24 16.79
N GLY A 203 -24.57 -10.36 15.80
CA GLY A 203 -25.20 -9.21 15.15
C GLY A 203 -24.31 -8.46 14.13
N VAL A 204 -23.14 -9.00 13.76
CA VAL A 204 -22.33 -8.44 12.68
C VAL A 204 -22.99 -8.75 11.34
N ARG A 205 -23.29 -7.71 10.56
CA ARG A 205 -23.87 -7.82 9.21
C ARG A 205 -22.97 -8.65 8.29
N PHE A 206 -23.57 -9.40 7.36
CA PHE A 206 -22.83 -10.22 6.38
C PHE A 206 -21.83 -9.38 5.56
N GLY A 207 -22.25 -8.20 5.10
CA GLY A 207 -21.39 -7.26 4.37
C GLY A 207 -20.11 -6.90 5.15
N THR A 208 -20.24 -6.50 6.42
CA THR A 208 -19.09 -6.19 7.29
C THR A 208 -18.14 -7.38 7.43
N ARG A 209 -18.66 -8.62 7.56
CA ARG A 209 -17.82 -9.83 7.63
C ARG A 209 -17.07 -10.08 6.33
N ARG A 210 -17.75 -9.92 5.18
CA ARG A 210 -17.15 -10.10 3.85
C ARG A 210 -16.01 -9.11 3.63
N VAL A 211 -16.27 -7.82 3.85
CA VAL A 211 -15.25 -6.77 3.68
C VAL A 211 -14.09 -6.98 4.65
N PHE A 212 -14.35 -7.35 5.90
CA PHE A 212 -13.29 -7.71 6.85
C PHE A 212 -12.45 -8.88 6.35
N GLY A 213 -13.07 -9.93 5.80
CA GLY A 213 -12.38 -11.07 5.22
C GLY A 213 -11.40 -10.68 4.12
N THR A 214 -11.80 -9.75 3.24
CA THR A 214 -10.95 -9.21 2.17
C THR A 214 -9.71 -8.51 2.73
N TYR A 215 -9.89 -7.52 3.63
CA TYR A 215 -8.75 -6.79 4.23
C TYR A 215 -7.90 -7.66 5.13
N TYR A 216 -8.49 -8.63 5.83
CA TYR A 216 -7.78 -9.62 6.61
C TYR A 216 -6.86 -10.46 5.73
N GLY A 217 -7.40 -11.03 4.64
CA GLY A 217 -6.64 -11.87 3.71
C GLY A 217 -5.47 -11.13 3.10
N ARG A 218 -5.71 -9.88 2.64
CA ARG A 218 -4.68 -9.01 2.08
C ARG A 218 -3.56 -8.70 3.09
N ALA A 219 -3.92 -8.25 4.30
CA ALA A 219 -2.95 -7.96 5.36
C ALA A 219 -2.15 -9.21 5.76
N ALA A 220 -2.81 -10.36 5.88
CA ALA A 220 -2.16 -11.62 6.24
C ALA A 220 -1.14 -12.06 5.17
N ALA A 221 -1.48 -11.94 3.88
CA ALA A 221 -0.57 -12.25 2.79
C ALA A 221 0.65 -11.32 2.78
N MET A 222 0.45 -10.01 2.94
CA MET A 222 1.54 -9.03 2.99
C MET A 222 2.45 -9.27 4.20
N LEU A 223 1.89 -9.44 5.39
CA LEU A 223 2.65 -9.71 6.61
C LEU A 223 3.42 -11.03 6.54
N LYS A 224 2.83 -12.07 5.92
CA LYS A 224 3.52 -13.35 5.70
C LYS A 224 4.72 -13.17 4.77
N ASN A 225 4.57 -12.39 3.70
CA ASN A 225 5.68 -12.06 2.80
C ASN A 225 6.80 -11.32 3.56
N LEU A 226 6.47 -10.24 4.28
CA LEU A 226 7.47 -9.48 5.05
C LEU A 226 8.13 -10.32 6.14
N ARG A 227 7.38 -11.19 6.83
CA ARG A 227 7.93 -12.08 7.85
C ARG A 227 8.98 -13.03 7.27
N ASN A 228 8.78 -13.52 6.04
CA ASN A 228 9.72 -14.44 5.41
C ASN A 228 11.07 -13.78 5.07
N GLN A 229 11.15 -12.45 5.10
CA GLN A 229 12.38 -11.69 4.87
C GLN A 229 13.19 -11.50 6.15
N ILE A 230 12.60 -11.72 7.33
CA ILE A 230 13.27 -11.57 8.62
C ILE A 230 14.22 -12.76 8.85
N PRO A 231 15.53 -12.52 9.12
CA PRO A 231 16.47 -13.58 9.47
C PRO A 231 15.99 -14.38 10.69
N LYS A 232 16.16 -15.71 10.65
CA LYS A 232 15.75 -16.62 11.74
C LYS A 232 16.81 -16.83 12.83
N ASP A 233 17.95 -16.17 12.70
CA ASP A 233 19.06 -16.33 13.63
C ASP A 233 18.73 -15.71 15.00
N ASP A 234 19.03 -16.44 16.08
CA ASP A 234 18.83 -16.02 17.46
C ASP A 234 19.56 -14.70 17.76
N ALA A 235 20.72 -14.48 17.12
CA ALA A 235 21.49 -13.24 17.24
C ALA A 235 20.69 -11.99 16.79
N PHE A 236 19.82 -12.15 15.79
CA PHE A 236 18.97 -11.07 15.30
C PHE A 236 17.95 -10.66 16.36
N PHE A 237 17.28 -11.63 16.99
CA PHE A 237 16.28 -11.35 18.02
C PHE A 237 16.89 -10.77 19.29
N LEU A 238 18.08 -11.23 19.69
CA LEU A 238 18.81 -10.66 20.83
C LEU A 238 19.16 -9.19 20.59
N LYS A 239 19.62 -8.84 19.39
CA LYS A 239 19.95 -7.45 19.04
C LYS A 239 18.71 -6.54 19.06
N VAL A 240 17.59 -7.03 18.53
CA VAL A 240 16.34 -6.28 18.47
C VAL A 240 15.74 -6.08 19.86
N MET A 241 15.68 -7.14 20.68
CA MET A 241 15.14 -7.06 22.05
C MET A 241 16.00 -6.23 23.02
N CYS A 242 17.31 -6.17 22.83
CA CYS A 242 18.18 -5.33 23.65
C CYS A 242 17.97 -3.83 23.40
N LEU A 243 17.56 -3.42 22.20
CA LEU A 243 17.31 -2.00 21.88
C LEU A 243 16.03 -1.47 22.51
N GLU A 244 15.00 -2.32 22.72
CA GLU A 244 13.73 -1.88 23.34
C GLU A 244 13.84 -1.73 24.86
N ARG A 245 14.68 -2.52 25.55
CA ARG A 245 14.83 -2.43 27.02
C ARG A 245 15.61 -1.20 27.49
N CYS A 246 16.28 -0.49 26.59
CA CYS A 246 17.08 0.68 26.94
C CYS A 246 16.36 2.03 26.70
N ARG A 247 15.06 2.04 26.37
CA ARG A 247 14.31 3.30 26.31
C ARG A 247 13.89 3.74 27.72
N PRO A 248 14.43 4.84 28.27
CA PRO A 248 13.90 5.41 29.50
C PRO A 248 12.45 5.84 29.28
N SER A 249 11.60 5.48 30.23
CA SER A 249 10.18 5.85 30.31
C SER A 249 9.99 7.34 30.50
#